data_AF-A0A432EG64-F1
#
_entry.id   AF-A0A432EG64-F1
#
_cell.length_a   1.000
_cell.length_b   1.000
_cell.length_c   1.000
_cell.angle_alpha   90.00
_cell.angle_beta   90.00
_cell.angle_gamma   90.00
#
_symmetry.space_group_name_H-M   'P 1'
#
loop_
_entity.id
_entity.type
_entity.pdbx_description
1 polymer ?
#
loop_
_entity_poly.entity_id
_entity_poly.type
_entity_poly.pdbx_seq_one_letter_code
_entity_poly.pdbx_strand_id
1 'polypeptide(L)'
;MSHIFGQSIDFEQSAESSGAEDSIWPTFTDIMTVVLMIFMFSMLVVVLKNTELITELERTLRTEQLTKEQLSETQESESALRARTSLLEQALRAKEMKILLLGDNQKMLDQKLKDQNAQLQNMQVIIGNLNTEKQETEKKLAENEQTILVLGQQKKQVEEEAAQKLSQMEVIITDLRGKQQETELALANQRSVYSALEEKYNKLIGPARSPIDKKVVTVRLARQRGKPVFDLQGVGETESRRVSDQELHQQLQQYKDKYGKQLYVKIVIPKGANFSYNEAWEITNDLLTRYDYYYQ
;
A
#
# COMPACT_ATOMS: atom_id res chain seq x y z
N MET A 1 -67.71 -64.70 116.08
CA MET A 1 -68.63 -63.94 116.96
C MET A 1 -69.75 -63.40 116.07
N SER A 2 -71.04 -63.43 116.41
CA SER A 2 -71.75 -64.17 117.48
C SER A 2 -73.26 -63.84 117.46
N HIS A 3 -74.14 -64.87 117.50
CA HIS A 3 -75.39 -64.91 118.32
C HIS A 3 -76.56 -63.91 117.99
N ILE A 4 -77.86 -64.08 118.34
CA ILE A 4 -78.68 -65.22 118.88
C ILE A 4 -80.22 -64.96 118.75
N PHE A 5 -81.02 -66.04 118.59
CA PHE A 5 -82.44 -66.33 119.01
C PHE A 5 -83.69 -65.49 118.64
N GLY A 6 -84.85 -66.18 118.71
CA GLY A 6 -86.22 -65.68 118.93
C GLY A 6 -87.28 -66.35 118.03
N GLN A 7 -87.88 -67.53 118.30
CA GLN A 7 -88.97 -67.85 119.27
C GLN A 7 -90.22 -66.94 119.21
N SER A 8 -91.48 -67.40 119.26
CA SER A 8 -92.19 -68.71 119.04
C SER A 8 -93.70 -68.53 119.35
N ILE A 9 -94.59 -69.53 119.10
CA ILE A 9 -95.93 -69.74 119.76
C ILE A 9 -97.05 -68.74 119.36
N ASP A 10 -98.36 -69.05 119.26
CA ASP A 10 -99.09 -70.33 119.12
C ASP A 10 -100.49 -70.17 118.44
N PHE A 11 -100.96 -71.30 117.90
CA PHE A 11 -102.32 -71.91 117.91
C PHE A 11 -103.58 -71.11 118.36
N GLU A 12 -104.69 -71.20 117.60
CA GLU A 12 -105.94 -71.84 118.09
C GLU A 12 -107.01 -72.21 117.03
N GLN A 13 -107.83 -73.21 117.37
CA GLN A 13 -109.12 -73.62 116.76
C GLN A 13 -110.27 -72.75 117.34
N SER A 14 -111.54 -72.68 116.89
CA SER A 14 -112.37 -73.34 115.85
C SER A 14 -113.48 -72.31 115.45
N ALA A 15 -114.71 -72.54 114.95
CA ALA A 15 -115.59 -73.71 114.74
C ALA A 15 -116.61 -73.44 113.60
N GLU A 16 -117.82 -74.01 113.68
CA GLU A 16 -118.86 -74.00 112.63
C GLU A 16 -120.25 -73.51 113.14
N SER A 17 -121.20 -73.45 112.20
CA SER A 17 -122.68 -73.40 112.36
C SER A 17 -123.33 -72.03 112.63
N SER A 18 -124.56 -71.74 112.18
CA SER A 18 -125.34 -72.25 111.02
C SER A 18 -126.66 -71.46 110.88
N GLY A 19 -127.22 -71.34 109.67
CA GLY A 19 -128.65 -71.03 109.48
C GLY A 19 -128.96 -69.83 108.58
N ALA A 20 -130.15 -69.87 107.97
CA ALA A 20 -130.78 -68.80 107.18
C ALA A 20 -131.61 -67.88 108.14
N GLU A 21 -132.23 -66.76 107.74
CA GLU A 21 -132.77 -66.34 106.44
C GLU A 21 -132.59 -64.83 106.11
N ASP A 22 -132.74 -64.54 104.82
CA ASP A 22 -133.16 -63.29 104.16
C ASP A 22 -132.59 -61.90 104.50
N SER A 23 -131.87 -61.38 103.50
CA SER A 23 -132.20 -60.12 102.80
C SER A 23 -132.26 -58.79 103.57
N ILE A 24 -131.17 -58.00 103.49
CA ILE A 24 -131.04 -56.79 102.62
C ILE A 24 -129.59 -56.24 102.75
N TRP A 25 -129.11 -55.43 101.78
CA TRP A 25 -127.79 -54.78 101.67
C TRP A 25 -126.57 -55.56 101.10
N PRO A 26 -126.62 -56.02 99.83
CA PRO A 26 -125.41 -56.32 99.05
C PRO A 26 -125.32 -55.51 97.73
N THR A 27 -124.99 -54.22 97.78
CA THR A 27 -124.87 -53.37 96.56
C THR A 27 -123.65 -52.45 96.50
N PHE A 28 -123.01 -52.09 97.61
CA PHE A 28 -121.92 -51.10 97.61
C PHE A 28 -120.57 -51.66 97.13
N THR A 29 -120.26 -52.93 97.41
CA THR A 29 -118.96 -53.53 97.08
C THR A 29 -118.77 -53.72 95.57
N ASP A 30 -119.82 -54.18 94.88
CA ASP A 30 -119.75 -54.53 93.45
C ASP A 30 -119.79 -53.31 92.52
N ILE A 31 -120.50 -52.26 92.92
CA ILE A 31 -120.40 -50.95 92.23
C ILE A 31 -118.97 -50.39 92.37
N MET A 32 -118.33 -50.59 93.53
CA MET A 32 -116.96 -50.10 93.76
C MET A 32 -115.91 -50.89 92.97
N THR A 33 -116.04 -52.20 92.82
CA THR A 33 -115.16 -53.01 91.94
C THR A 33 -115.34 -52.66 90.46
N VAL A 34 -116.57 -52.45 89.98
CA VAL A 34 -116.83 -52.02 88.59
C VAL A 34 -116.26 -50.62 88.31
N VAL A 35 -116.45 -49.67 89.23
CA VAL A 35 -115.85 -48.33 89.12
C VAL A 35 -114.31 -48.42 89.13
N LEU A 36 -113.72 -49.26 89.99
CA LEU A 36 -112.27 -49.51 89.98
C LEU A 36 -111.80 -50.16 88.67
N MET A 37 -112.54 -51.09 88.08
CA MET A 37 -112.16 -51.69 86.79
C MET A 37 -112.21 -50.68 85.65
N ILE A 38 -113.24 -49.83 85.60
CA ILE A 38 -113.31 -48.73 84.61
C ILE A 38 -112.16 -47.74 84.83
N PHE A 39 -111.86 -47.39 86.09
CA PHE A 39 -110.76 -46.51 86.42
C PHE A 39 -109.42 -47.11 86.00
N MET A 40 -109.15 -48.38 86.34
CA MET A 40 -107.95 -49.13 85.94
C MET A 40 -107.83 -49.27 84.42
N PHE A 41 -108.91 -49.52 83.68
CA PHE A 41 -108.88 -49.61 82.23
C PHE A 41 -108.62 -48.24 81.58
N SER A 42 -109.22 -47.17 82.12
CA SER A 42 -108.93 -45.80 81.67
C SER A 42 -107.49 -45.40 81.97
N MET A 43 -106.95 -45.78 83.14
CA MET A 43 -105.57 -45.55 83.53
C MET A 43 -104.59 -46.36 82.67
N LEU A 44 -104.93 -47.60 82.30
CA LEU A 44 -104.17 -48.39 81.34
C LEU A 44 -104.13 -47.72 79.96
N VAL A 45 -105.26 -47.22 79.45
CA VAL A 45 -105.31 -46.48 78.17
C VAL A 45 -104.51 -45.17 78.24
N VAL A 46 -104.57 -44.44 79.35
CA VAL A 46 -103.76 -43.23 79.57
C VAL A 46 -102.27 -43.58 79.65
N VAL A 47 -101.88 -44.65 80.35
CA VAL A 47 -100.49 -45.11 80.41
C VAL A 47 -100.00 -45.54 79.02
N LEU A 48 -100.79 -46.30 78.26
CA LEU A 48 -100.44 -46.72 76.89
C LEU A 48 -100.23 -45.50 75.98
N LYS A 49 -101.16 -44.54 75.96
CA LYS A 49 -100.99 -43.29 75.20
C LYS A 49 -99.82 -42.44 75.69
N ASN A 50 -99.55 -42.41 76.98
CA ASN A 50 -98.39 -41.70 77.53
C ASN A 50 -97.09 -42.38 77.08
N THR A 51 -97.01 -43.71 77.07
CA THR A 51 -95.84 -44.43 76.52
C THR A 51 -95.70 -44.22 75.02
N GLU A 52 -96.80 -44.19 74.26
CA GLU A 52 -96.80 -43.91 72.82
C GLU A 52 -96.26 -42.50 72.54
N LEU A 53 -96.80 -41.47 73.22
CA LEU A 53 -96.34 -40.08 73.17
C LEU A 53 -94.86 -39.94 73.57
N ILE A 54 -94.40 -40.65 74.60
CA ILE A 54 -92.98 -40.67 75.00
C ILE A 54 -92.12 -41.25 73.87
N THR A 55 -92.52 -42.38 73.26
CA THR A 55 -91.75 -42.96 72.14
C THR A 55 -91.78 -42.10 70.88
N GLU A 56 -92.85 -41.35 70.61
CA GLU A 56 -92.93 -40.42 69.48
C GLU A 56 -92.09 -39.16 69.72
N LEU A 57 -92.08 -38.63 70.95
CA LEU A 57 -91.25 -37.49 71.33
C LEU A 57 -89.76 -37.88 71.35
N GLU A 58 -89.42 -39.10 71.81
CA GLU A 58 -88.07 -39.66 71.64
C GLU A 58 -87.67 -39.81 70.17
N ARG A 59 -88.54 -40.34 69.30
CA ARG A 59 -88.27 -40.43 67.86
C ARG A 59 -88.01 -39.05 67.25
N THR A 60 -88.87 -38.08 67.58
CA THR A 60 -88.75 -36.69 67.12
C THR A 60 -87.43 -36.07 67.58
N LEU A 61 -87.07 -36.22 68.86
CA LEU A 61 -85.81 -35.72 69.42
C LEU A 61 -84.59 -36.38 68.76
N ARG A 62 -84.62 -37.70 68.52
CA ARG A 62 -83.56 -38.41 67.79
C ARG A 62 -83.43 -37.92 66.35
N THR A 63 -84.54 -37.66 65.64
CA THR A 63 -84.49 -37.07 64.30
C THR A 63 -84.01 -35.61 64.31
N GLU A 64 -84.31 -34.83 65.34
CA GLU A 64 -83.80 -33.47 65.51
C GLU A 64 -82.29 -33.48 65.79
N GLN A 65 -81.81 -34.43 66.60
CA GLN A 65 -80.38 -34.64 66.85
C GLN A 65 -79.64 -35.06 65.58
N LEU A 66 -80.13 -36.09 64.87
CA LEU A 66 -79.54 -36.57 63.61
C LEU A 66 -79.52 -35.48 62.53
N THR A 67 -80.57 -34.67 62.41
CA THR A 67 -80.60 -33.56 61.43
C THR A 67 -79.71 -32.40 61.83
N LYS A 68 -79.55 -32.09 63.13
CA LYS A 68 -78.54 -31.12 63.61
C LYS A 68 -77.10 -31.61 63.38
N GLU A 69 -76.84 -32.89 63.62
CA GLU A 69 -75.55 -33.53 63.41
C GLU A 69 -75.18 -33.52 61.92
N GLN A 70 -76.07 -34.00 61.04
CA GLN A 70 -75.92 -33.92 59.58
C GLN A 70 -75.78 -32.48 59.07
N LEU A 71 -76.50 -31.52 59.64
CA LEU A 71 -76.36 -30.10 59.28
C LEU A 71 -75.00 -29.54 59.71
N SER A 72 -74.47 -29.94 60.88
CA SER A 72 -73.13 -29.57 61.32
C SER A 72 -72.06 -30.17 60.42
N GLU A 73 -72.11 -31.48 60.15
CA GLU A 73 -71.19 -32.15 59.21
C GLU A 73 -71.23 -31.51 57.81
N THR A 74 -72.43 -31.19 57.32
CA THR A 74 -72.62 -30.52 56.02
C THR A 74 -72.05 -29.11 56.04
N GLN A 75 -72.25 -28.34 57.10
CA GLN A 75 -71.76 -26.97 57.22
C GLN A 75 -70.23 -26.92 57.42
N GLU A 76 -69.65 -27.86 58.16
CA GLU A 76 -68.20 -28.06 58.26
C GLU A 76 -67.61 -28.44 56.89
N SER A 77 -68.22 -29.39 56.20
CA SER A 77 -67.86 -29.80 54.84
C SER A 77 -67.93 -28.64 53.84
N GLU A 78 -69.01 -27.85 53.85
CA GLU A 78 -69.12 -26.62 53.06
C GLU A 78 -68.02 -25.61 53.40
N SER A 79 -67.69 -25.43 54.68
CA SER A 79 -66.64 -24.49 55.11
C SER A 79 -65.26 -24.93 54.60
N ALA A 80 -64.95 -26.23 54.68
CA ALA A 80 -63.73 -26.82 54.14
C ALA A 80 -63.68 -26.72 52.60
N LEU A 81 -64.82 -26.89 51.93
CA LEU A 81 -64.93 -26.75 50.48
C LEU A 81 -64.73 -25.29 50.04
N ARG A 82 -65.33 -24.32 50.75
CA ARG A 82 -65.12 -22.87 50.53
C ARG A 82 -63.68 -22.44 50.79
N ALA A 83 -63.04 -22.98 51.83
CA ALA A 83 -61.61 -22.75 52.08
C ALA A 83 -60.75 -23.33 50.94
N ARG A 84 -61.04 -24.56 50.50
CA ARG A 84 -60.32 -25.23 49.41
C ARG A 84 -60.51 -24.53 48.06
N THR A 85 -61.70 -24.05 47.72
CA THR A 85 -61.91 -23.28 46.48
C THR A 85 -61.20 -21.94 46.53
N SER A 86 -61.25 -21.20 47.65
CA SER A 86 -60.48 -19.96 47.82
C SER A 86 -58.97 -20.17 47.65
N LEU A 87 -58.40 -21.24 48.22
CA LEU A 87 -56.99 -21.60 48.02
C LEU A 87 -56.67 -21.97 46.56
N LEU A 88 -57.57 -22.67 45.87
CA LEU A 88 -57.41 -23.00 44.45
C LEU A 88 -57.50 -21.76 43.55
N GLU A 89 -58.40 -20.81 43.84
CA GLU A 89 -58.46 -19.53 43.14
C GLU A 89 -57.19 -18.70 43.34
N GLN A 90 -56.67 -18.61 44.57
CA GLN A 90 -55.41 -17.91 44.84
C GLN A 90 -54.24 -18.57 44.10
N ALA A 91 -54.18 -19.90 44.08
CA ALA A 91 -53.18 -20.65 43.31
C ALA A 91 -53.34 -20.43 41.80
N LEU A 92 -54.56 -20.36 41.27
CA LEU A 92 -54.84 -20.08 39.87
C LEU A 92 -54.35 -18.68 39.48
N ARG A 93 -54.74 -17.63 40.22
CA ARG A 93 -54.30 -16.24 39.98
C ARG A 93 -52.77 -16.10 40.02
N ALA A 94 -52.10 -16.83 40.92
CA ALA A 94 -50.64 -16.88 40.97
C ALA A 94 -50.00 -17.57 39.76
N LYS A 95 -50.66 -18.58 39.18
CA LYS A 95 -50.23 -19.24 37.92
C LYS A 95 -50.48 -18.35 36.71
N GLU A 96 -51.62 -17.67 36.64
CA GLU A 96 -51.97 -16.72 35.58
C GLU A 96 -50.98 -15.55 35.53
N MET A 97 -50.68 -14.93 36.69
CA MET A 97 -49.64 -13.90 36.80
C MET A 97 -48.27 -14.42 36.34
N LYS A 98 -47.91 -15.68 36.68
CA LYS A 98 -46.66 -16.28 36.20
C LYS A 98 -46.66 -16.53 34.69
N ILE A 99 -47.80 -16.89 34.09
CA ILE A 99 -47.94 -17.04 32.63
C ILE A 99 -47.77 -15.69 31.93
N LEU A 100 -48.38 -14.62 32.46
CA LEU A 100 -48.22 -13.26 31.93
C LEU A 100 -46.74 -12.82 31.95
N LEU A 101 -46.08 -12.95 33.11
CA LEU A 101 -44.66 -12.61 33.27
C LEU A 101 -43.74 -13.44 32.37
N LEU A 102 -44.06 -14.72 32.13
CA LEU A 102 -43.31 -15.56 31.18
C LEU A 102 -43.54 -15.11 29.74
N GLY A 103 -44.77 -14.75 29.36
CA GLY A 103 -45.10 -14.23 28.04
C GLY A 103 -44.42 -12.89 27.72
N ASP A 104 -44.33 -11.98 28.68
CA ASP A 104 -43.63 -10.70 28.49
C ASP A 104 -42.10 -10.87 28.44
N ASN A 105 -41.54 -11.78 29.25
CA ASN A 105 -40.14 -12.18 29.12
C ASN A 105 -39.86 -12.82 27.75
N GLN A 106 -40.77 -13.65 27.22
CA GLN A 106 -40.64 -14.24 25.89
C GLN A 106 -40.65 -13.17 24.79
N LYS A 107 -41.57 -12.21 24.83
CA LYS A 107 -41.59 -11.06 23.88
C LYS A 107 -40.28 -10.27 23.91
N MET A 108 -39.74 -10.01 25.11
CA MET A 108 -38.47 -9.30 25.29
C MET A 108 -37.30 -10.11 24.69
N LEU A 109 -37.29 -11.42 24.89
CA LEU A 109 -36.25 -12.31 24.34
C LEU A 109 -36.34 -12.40 22.81
N ASP A 110 -37.54 -12.53 22.25
CA ASP A 110 -37.80 -12.52 20.80
C ASP A 110 -37.36 -11.19 20.15
N GLN A 111 -37.59 -10.05 20.81
CA GLN A 111 -37.12 -8.76 20.31
C GLN A 111 -35.59 -8.71 20.34
N LYS A 112 -34.97 -9.08 21.46
CA LYS A 112 -33.50 -9.13 21.59
C LYS A 112 -32.85 -10.06 20.55
N LEU A 113 -33.48 -11.20 20.25
CA LEU A 113 -33.02 -12.12 19.19
C LEU A 113 -33.12 -11.49 17.80
N LYS A 114 -34.18 -10.74 17.49
CA LYS A 114 -34.30 -9.99 16.22
C LYS A 114 -33.22 -8.91 16.11
N ASP A 115 -33.00 -8.15 17.18
CA ASP A 115 -32.00 -7.08 17.22
C ASP A 115 -30.58 -7.64 17.04
N GLN A 116 -30.25 -8.74 17.73
CA GLN A 116 -28.97 -9.45 17.57
C GLN A 116 -28.82 -10.06 16.17
N ASN A 117 -29.88 -10.61 15.57
CA ASN A 117 -29.82 -11.15 14.21
C ASN A 117 -29.60 -10.05 13.16
N ALA A 118 -30.22 -8.87 13.33
CA ALA A 118 -29.94 -7.70 12.49
C ALA A 118 -28.50 -7.19 12.65
N GLN A 119 -27.96 -7.19 13.87
CA GLN A 119 -26.55 -6.87 14.11
C GLN A 119 -25.60 -7.88 13.44
N LEU A 120 -25.90 -9.18 13.49
CA LEU A 120 -25.12 -10.22 12.82
C LEU A 120 -25.15 -10.07 11.29
N GLN A 121 -26.31 -9.77 10.70
CA GLN A 121 -26.44 -9.50 9.26
C GLN A 121 -25.61 -8.27 8.84
N ASN A 122 -25.68 -7.18 9.61
CA ASN A 122 -24.86 -5.98 9.37
C ASN A 122 -23.36 -6.29 9.47
N MET A 123 -22.94 -7.08 10.47
CA MET A 123 -21.55 -7.54 10.58
C MET A 123 -21.12 -8.43 9.41
N GLN A 124 -21.98 -9.32 8.91
CA GLN A 124 -21.69 -10.13 7.72
C GLN A 124 -21.49 -9.26 6.47
N VAL A 125 -22.31 -8.22 6.27
CA VAL A 125 -22.13 -7.25 5.17
C VAL A 125 -20.81 -6.49 5.31
N ILE A 126 -20.47 -6.01 6.52
CA ILE A 126 -19.20 -5.33 6.79
C ILE A 126 -18.01 -6.27 6.51
N ILE A 127 -18.07 -7.52 6.95
CA ILE A 127 -17.03 -8.54 6.68
C ILE A 127 -16.92 -8.83 5.17
N GLY A 128 -18.04 -8.86 4.44
CA GLY A 128 -18.04 -8.98 2.97
C GLY A 128 -17.28 -7.82 2.31
N ASN A 129 -17.66 -6.59 2.65
CA ASN A 129 -17.05 -5.37 2.11
C ASN A 129 -15.55 -5.29 2.42
N LEU A 130 -15.15 -5.56 3.67
CA LEU A 130 -13.75 -5.58 4.08
C LEU A 130 -12.93 -6.66 3.36
N ASN A 131 -13.51 -7.81 3.05
CA ASN A 131 -12.83 -8.83 2.24
C ASN A 131 -12.67 -8.39 0.77
N THR A 132 -13.64 -7.69 0.18
CA THR A 132 -13.49 -7.13 -1.17
C THR A 132 -12.46 -6.00 -1.23
N GLU A 133 -12.45 -5.09 -0.25
CA GLU A 133 -11.43 -4.04 -0.14
C GLU A 133 -10.03 -4.63 0.08
N LYS A 134 -9.93 -5.66 0.94
CA LYS A 134 -8.69 -6.41 1.13
C LYS A 134 -8.19 -7.02 -0.19
N GLN A 135 -9.04 -7.72 -0.95
CA GLN A 135 -8.64 -8.31 -2.23
C GLN A 135 -8.20 -7.24 -3.25
N GLU A 136 -8.84 -6.07 -3.27
CA GLU A 136 -8.43 -4.97 -4.14
C GLU A 136 -7.07 -4.37 -3.73
N THR A 137 -6.81 -4.24 -2.42
CA THR A 137 -5.50 -3.78 -1.91
C THR A 137 -4.38 -4.80 -2.13
N GLU A 138 -4.63 -6.10 -1.94
CA GLU A 138 -3.69 -7.18 -2.27
C GLU A 138 -3.35 -7.20 -3.77
N LYS A 139 -4.35 -6.98 -4.65
CA LYS A 139 -4.13 -6.86 -6.10
C LYS A 139 -3.29 -5.64 -6.47
N LYS A 140 -3.59 -4.46 -5.90
CA LYS A 140 -2.80 -3.23 -6.12
C LYS A 140 -1.37 -3.36 -5.58
N LEU A 141 -1.16 -4.09 -4.49
CA LEU A 141 0.17 -4.38 -3.96
C LEU A 141 0.99 -5.21 -4.95
N ALA A 142 0.43 -6.31 -5.46
CA ALA A 142 1.10 -7.15 -6.46
C ALA A 142 1.40 -6.39 -7.78
N GLU A 143 0.51 -5.51 -8.22
CA GLU A 143 0.72 -4.64 -9.39
C GLU A 143 1.86 -3.64 -9.16
N ASN A 144 1.98 -3.08 -7.95
CA ASN A 144 3.09 -2.20 -7.56
C ASN A 144 4.42 -2.97 -7.44
N GLU A 145 4.42 -4.16 -6.83
CA GLU A 145 5.61 -5.02 -6.71
C GLU A 145 6.16 -5.40 -8.10
N GLN A 146 5.29 -5.82 -9.01
CA GLN A 146 5.66 -6.11 -10.40
C GLN A 146 6.20 -4.86 -11.12
N THR A 147 5.62 -3.69 -10.86
CA THR A 147 6.09 -2.41 -11.41
C THR A 147 7.48 -2.04 -10.89
N ILE A 148 7.75 -2.24 -9.59
CA ILE A 148 9.07 -2.03 -8.97
C ILE A 148 10.12 -2.98 -9.56
N LEU A 149 9.77 -4.24 -9.82
CA LEU A 149 10.67 -5.20 -10.47
C LEU A 149 11.04 -4.76 -11.90
N VAL A 150 10.06 -4.33 -12.71
CA VAL A 150 10.30 -3.84 -14.08
C VAL A 150 11.14 -2.56 -14.08
N LEU A 151 10.83 -1.59 -13.21
CA LEU A 151 11.63 -0.37 -13.07
C LEU A 151 13.06 -0.66 -12.59
N GLY A 152 13.24 -1.64 -11.70
CA GLY A 152 14.56 -2.10 -11.25
C GLY A 152 15.40 -2.74 -12.37
N GLN A 153 14.76 -3.49 -13.28
CA GLN A 153 15.41 -4.03 -14.48
C GLN A 153 15.76 -2.94 -15.49
N GLN A 154 14.82 -2.04 -15.80
CA GLN A 154 15.06 -0.90 -16.69
C GLN A 154 16.18 0.01 -16.17
N LYS A 155 16.22 0.29 -14.86
CA LYS A 155 17.30 1.07 -14.24
C LYS A 155 18.67 0.42 -14.48
N LYS A 156 18.80 -0.88 -14.25
CA LYS A 156 20.06 -1.62 -14.50
C LYS A 156 20.48 -1.55 -15.96
N GLN A 157 19.55 -1.77 -16.90
CA GLN A 157 19.86 -1.65 -18.33
C GLN A 157 20.38 -0.25 -18.68
N VAL A 158 19.75 0.81 -18.16
CA VAL A 158 20.18 2.20 -18.41
C VAL A 158 21.54 2.49 -17.76
N GLU A 159 21.83 1.95 -16.57
CA GLU A 159 23.15 2.06 -15.93
C GLU A 159 24.25 1.33 -16.72
N GLU A 160 23.95 0.13 -17.25
CA GLU A 160 24.86 -0.65 -18.10
C GLU A 160 25.10 0.03 -19.46
N GLU A 161 24.05 0.53 -20.12
CA GLU A 161 24.16 1.31 -21.36
C GLU A 161 24.95 2.62 -21.17
N ALA A 162 24.79 3.28 -20.02
CA ALA A 162 25.55 4.49 -19.70
C ALA A 162 27.04 4.17 -19.49
N ALA A 163 27.37 3.09 -18.77
CA ALA A 163 28.75 2.65 -18.59
C ALA A 163 29.43 2.24 -19.92
N GLN A 164 28.69 1.60 -20.82
CA GLN A 164 29.18 1.29 -22.17
C GLN A 164 29.43 2.55 -23.00
N LYS A 165 28.53 3.54 -22.97
CA LYS A 165 28.69 4.81 -23.69
C LYS A 165 29.84 5.66 -23.13
N LEU A 166 30.07 5.63 -21.81
CA LEU A 166 31.22 6.30 -21.17
C LEU A 166 32.55 5.68 -21.61
N SER A 167 32.71 4.36 -21.50
CA SER A 167 33.96 3.68 -21.91
C SER A 167 34.24 3.80 -23.42
N GLN A 168 33.21 3.79 -24.28
CA GLN A 168 33.37 4.12 -25.69
C GLN A 168 33.89 5.56 -25.90
N MET A 169 33.37 6.54 -25.14
CA MET A 169 33.79 7.93 -25.27
C MET A 169 35.20 8.17 -24.71
N GLU A 170 35.62 7.45 -23.66
CA GLU A 170 37.00 7.46 -23.15
C GLU A 170 38.01 6.95 -24.19
N VAL A 171 37.67 5.86 -24.91
CA VAL A 171 38.49 5.35 -26.02
C VAL A 171 38.60 6.39 -27.15
N ILE A 172 37.47 7.01 -27.54
CA ILE A 172 37.46 8.06 -28.58
C ILE A 172 38.29 9.28 -28.17
N ILE A 173 38.15 9.75 -26.92
CA ILE A 173 38.96 10.87 -26.38
C ILE A 173 40.45 10.53 -26.40
N THR A 174 40.82 9.28 -26.13
CA THR A 174 42.22 8.83 -26.12
C THR A 174 42.80 8.75 -27.53
N ASP A 175 42.05 8.20 -28.49
CA ASP A 175 42.40 8.18 -29.92
C ASP A 175 42.55 9.60 -30.51
N LEU A 176 41.59 10.49 -30.24
CA LEU A 176 41.64 11.88 -30.69
C LEU A 176 42.83 12.65 -30.11
N ARG A 177 43.19 12.42 -28.84
CA ARG A 177 44.41 13.00 -28.23
C ARG A 177 45.68 12.49 -28.89
N GLY A 178 45.76 11.19 -29.19
CA GLY A 178 46.89 10.61 -29.93
C GLY A 178 47.07 11.24 -31.30
N LYS A 179 45.97 11.35 -32.08
CA LYS A 179 45.95 12.01 -33.40
C LYS A 179 46.27 13.50 -33.33
N GLN A 180 45.80 14.21 -32.31
CA GLN A 180 46.19 15.61 -32.10
C GLN A 180 47.71 15.71 -31.88
N GLN A 181 48.28 14.91 -30.99
CA GLN A 181 49.72 14.92 -30.72
C GLN A 181 50.54 14.54 -31.98
N GLU A 182 50.11 13.57 -32.76
CA GLU A 182 50.74 13.19 -34.03
C GLU A 182 50.71 14.34 -35.05
N THR A 183 49.56 15.01 -35.21
CA THR A 183 49.43 16.16 -36.13
C THR A 183 50.22 17.38 -35.68
N GLU A 184 50.33 17.64 -34.37
CA GLU A 184 51.19 18.70 -33.81
C GLU A 184 52.67 18.42 -34.08
N LEU A 185 53.13 17.18 -33.91
CA LEU A 185 54.49 16.75 -34.27
C LEU A 185 54.75 16.84 -35.77
N ALA A 186 53.80 16.43 -36.61
CA ALA A 186 53.90 16.54 -38.07
C ALA A 186 54.01 18.02 -38.51
N LEU A 187 53.19 18.92 -37.93
CA LEU A 187 53.24 20.36 -38.20
C LEU A 187 54.55 21.00 -37.71
N ALA A 188 55.09 20.58 -36.57
CA ALA A 188 56.39 21.05 -36.08
C ALA A 188 57.54 20.63 -37.01
N ASN A 189 57.56 19.35 -37.42
CA ASN A 189 58.52 18.83 -38.39
C ASN A 189 58.41 19.55 -39.74
N GLN A 190 57.19 19.73 -40.25
CA GLN A 190 56.92 20.46 -41.50
C GLN A 190 57.44 21.90 -41.43
N ARG A 191 57.15 22.65 -40.36
CA ARG A 191 57.67 24.02 -40.15
C ARG A 191 59.19 24.07 -40.14
N SER A 192 59.85 23.11 -39.49
CA SER A 192 61.31 22.99 -39.47
C SER A 192 61.88 22.76 -40.88
N VAL A 193 61.27 21.85 -41.66
CA VAL A 193 61.67 21.59 -43.06
C VAL A 193 61.46 22.81 -43.96
N TYR A 194 60.35 23.54 -43.83
CA TYR A 194 60.12 24.77 -44.58
C TYR A 194 61.15 25.85 -44.25
N SER A 195 61.48 26.08 -42.97
CA SER A 195 62.51 27.07 -42.59
C SER A 195 63.89 26.71 -43.13
N ALA A 196 64.27 25.42 -43.08
CA ALA A 196 65.53 24.93 -43.64
C ALA A 196 65.56 24.97 -45.19
N LEU A 197 64.40 24.96 -45.86
CA LEU A 197 64.28 25.14 -47.30
C LEU A 197 64.35 26.62 -47.69
N GLU A 198 63.68 27.49 -46.94
CA GLU A 198 63.73 28.96 -47.07
C GLU A 198 65.16 29.48 -46.91
N GLU A 199 65.91 29.01 -45.91
CA GLU A 199 67.31 29.37 -45.72
C GLU A 199 68.19 28.98 -46.92
N LYS A 200 67.91 27.83 -47.57
CA LYS A 200 68.62 27.39 -48.79
C LYS A 200 68.21 28.19 -50.02
N TYR A 201 66.93 28.51 -50.16
CA TYR A 201 66.38 29.34 -51.23
C TYR A 201 66.99 30.75 -51.21
N ASN A 202 67.03 31.38 -50.02
CA ASN A 202 67.61 32.70 -49.81
C ASN A 202 69.13 32.73 -50.03
N LYS A 203 69.84 31.60 -49.89
CA LYS A 203 71.27 31.47 -50.26
C LYS A 203 71.50 31.30 -51.77
N LEU A 204 70.51 30.78 -52.51
CA LEU A 204 70.59 30.58 -53.97
C LEU A 204 70.22 31.85 -54.76
N ILE A 205 69.36 32.71 -54.21
CA ILE A 205 68.91 33.94 -54.85
C ILE A 205 69.59 35.15 -54.22
N GLY A 206 70.77 35.49 -54.75
CA GLY A 206 71.38 36.81 -54.54
C GLY A 206 70.50 37.93 -55.11
N PRO A 207 70.69 39.19 -54.67
CA PRO A 207 69.90 40.32 -55.15
C PRO A 207 70.07 40.51 -56.67
N ALA A 208 68.98 40.79 -57.39
CA ALA A 208 69.02 40.82 -58.86
C ALA A 208 70.05 41.84 -59.41
N ARG A 209 70.97 41.36 -60.25
CA ARG A 209 71.96 42.21 -60.94
C ARG A 209 71.25 43.24 -61.83
N SER A 210 71.48 44.52 -61.56
CA SER A 210 70.75 45.64 -62.17
C SER A 210 71.70 46.80 -62.56
N PRO A 211 71.48 47.46 -63.72
CA PRO A 211 72.26 48.62 -64.15
C PRO A 211 71.77 49.95 -63.53
N ILE A 212 70.69 49.94 -62.74
CA ILE A 212 70.12 51.16 -62.13
C ILE A 212 71.14 51.80 -61.18
N ASP A 213 71.35 53.11 -61.34
CA ASP A 213 72.38 53.92 -60.66
C ASP A 213 73.84 53.41 -60.78
N LYS A 214 74.12 52.56 -61.78
CA LYS A 214 75.47 52.08 -62.08
C LYS A 214 76.12 52.82 -63.23
N LYS A 215 77.45 52.85 -63.22
CA LYS A 215 78.30 53.37 -64.29
C LYS A 215 78.48 52.26 -65.34
N VAL A 216 77.61 52.28 -66.35
CA VAL A 216 77.57 51.25 -67.40
C VAL A 216 78.69 51.46 -68.41
N VAL A 217 79.56 50.46 -68.54
CA VAL A 217 80.51 50.29 -69.65
C VAL A 217 79.99 49.16 -70.54
N THR A 218 79.98 49.33 -71.86
CA THR A 218 79.53 48.29 -72.80
C THR A 218 80.70 47.65 -73.54
N VAL A 219 80.80 46.33 -73.48
CA VAL A 219 81.81 45.53 -74.19
C VAL A 219 81.11 44.71 -75.26
N ARG A 220 81.37 44.99 -76.54
CA ARG A 220 80.81 44.21 -77.65
C ARG A 220 81.86 43.24 -78.17
N LEU A 221 81.54 41.94 -78.21
CA LEU A 221 82.44 40.91 -78.73
C LEU A 221 82.39 40.87 -80.26
N ALA A 222 83.55 40.91 -80.91
CA ALA A 222 83.69 40.72 -82.35
C ALA A 222 84.87 39.79 -82.67
N ARG A 223 84.90 39.19 -83.88
CA ARG A 223 85.96 38.29 -84.31
C ARG A 223 86.62 38.84 -85.58
N GLN A 224 87.93 39.08 -85.54
CA GLN A 224 88.68 39.68 -86.64
C GLN A 224 89.95 38.88 -86.91
N ARG A 225 90.12 38.40 -88.16
CA ARG A 225 91.22 37.50 -88.57
C ARG A 225 91.40 36.30 -87.63
N GLY A 226 90.27 35.67 -87.24
CA GLY A 226 90.21 34.50 -86.35
C GLY A 226 90.31 34.78 -84.86
N LYS A 227 90.92 35.90 -84.44
CA LYS A 227 91.10 36.29 -83.04
C LYS A 227 89.89 37.07 -82.47
N PRO A 228 89.64 37.03 -81.15
CA PRO A 228 88.73 37.94 -80.50
C PRO A 228 89.26 39.38 -80.58
N VAL A 229 88.35 40.34 -80.76
CA VAL A 229 88.56 41.78 -80.61
C VAL A 229 87.32 42.38 -79.95
N PHE A 230 87.47 43.49 -79.26
CA PHE A 230 86.39 44.04 -78.43
C PHE A 230 86.10 45.48 -78.85
N ASP A 231 84.84 45.81 -79.10
CA ASP A 231 84.42 47.19 -79.29
C ASP A 231 83.90 47.71 -77.94
N LEU A 232 84.75 48.48 -77.27
CA LEU A 232 84.53 49.04 -75.94
C LEU A 232 83.87 50.42 -76.05
N GLN A 233 82.82 50.63 -75.27
CA GLN A 233 82.09 51.89 -75.14
C GLN A 233 82.08 52.28 -73.66
N GLY A 234 82.79 53.36 -73.33
CA GLY A 234 82.95 53.87 -71.98
C GLY A 234 81.68 54.50 -71.38
N VAL A 235 81.81 54.95 -70.13
CA VAL A 235 80.68 55.46 -69.34
C VAL A 235 80.19 56.80 -69.90
N GLY A 236 79.09 56.76 -70.66
CA GLY A 236 78.50 57.93 -71.32
C GLY A 236 79.02 58.18 -72.74
N GLU A 237 79.91 57.34 -73.25
CA GLU A 237 80.37 57.42 -74.65
C GLU A 237 79.28 56.91 -75.60
N THR A 238 79.11 57.54 -76.76
CA THR A 238 78.13 57.12 -77.78
C THR A 238 78.74 56.16 -78.80
N GLU A 239 80.00 56.37 -79.16
CA GLU A 239 80.76 55.50 -80.06
C GLU A 239 81.45 54.37 -79.30
N SER A 240 81.82 53.30 -80.01
CA SER A 240 82.55 52.16 -79.44
C SER A 240 83.90 52.01 -80.13
N ARG A 241 85.00 52.14 -79.39
CA ARG A 241 86.36 51.99 -79.89
C ARG A 241 86.79 50.53 -79.89
N ARG A 242 87.36 50.05 -81.00
CA ARG A 242 88.00 48.73 -81.06
C ARG A 242 89.29 48.72 -80.23
N VAL A 243 89.40 47.73 -79.36
CA VAL A 243 90.55 47.44 -78.51
C VAL A 243 90.93 45.96 -78.57
N SER A 244 92.20 45.67 -78.34
CA SER A 244 92.68 44.31 -78.08
C SER A 244 92.28 43.82 -76.68
N ASP A 245 92.50 42.54 -76.43
CA ASP A 245 92.26 41.88 -75.13
C ASP A 245 93.02 42.56 -73.97
N GLN A 246 94.33 42.78 -74.14
CA GLN A 246 95.16 43.45 -73.14
C GLN A 246 94.72 44.90 -72.88
N GLU A 247 94.35 45.63 -73.92
CA GLU A 247 93.80 46.99 -73.80
C GLU A 247 92.42 47.00 -73.11
N LEU A 248 91.55 46.02 -73.40
CA LEU A 248 90.26 45.87 -72.73
C LEU A 248 90.46 45.68 -71.22
N HIS A 249 91.32 44.73 -70.83
CA HIS A 249 91.62 44.47 -69.42
C HIS A 249 92.24 45.69 -68.71
N GLN A 250 93.10 46.46 -69.38
CA GLN A 250 93.65 47.71 -68.85
C GLN A 250 92.58 48.80 -68.68
N GLN A 251 91.70 49.00 -69.68
CA GLN A 251 90.63 49.98 -69.61
C GLN A 251 89.56 49.62 -68.58
N LEU A 252 89.16 48.35 -68.50
CA LEU A 252 88.22 47.87 -67.47
C LEU A 252 88.83 47.93 -66.07
N GLN A 253 90.14 47.71 -65.90
CA GLN A 253 90.81 47.96 -64.62
C GLN A 253 90.75 49.46 -64.25
N GLN A 254 91.07 50.37 -65.17
CA GLN A 254 90.95 51.82 -64.93
C GLN A 254 89.50 52.23 -64.58
N TYR A 255 88.50 51.64 -65.22
CA TYR A 255 87.09 51.84 -64.85
C TYR A 255 86.73 51.25 -63.48
N LYS A 256 87.31 50.10 -63.11
CA LYS A 256 87.12 49.48 -61.78
C LYS A 256 87.76 50.32 -60.68
N ASP A 257 88.97 50.80 -60.89
CA ASP A 257 89.68 51.66 -59.93
C ASP A 257 88.96 53.00 -59.75
N LYS A 258 88.32 53.52 -60.81
CA LYS A 258 87.58 54.80 -60.79
C LYS A 258 86.16 54.70 -60.24
N TYR A 259 85.45 53.59 -60.43
CA TYR A 259 84.02 53.46 -60.09
C TYR A 259 83.68 52.32 -59.10
N GLY A 260 84.59 51.39 -58.83
CA GLY A 260 84.46 50.33 -57.82
C GLY A 260 83.12 49.60 -57.87
N LYS A 261 82.41 49.55 -56.72
CA LYS A 261 81.08 48.92 -56.57
C LYS A 261 79.93 49.64 -57.31
N GLN A 262 80.25 50.60 -58.19
CA GLN A 262 79.32 51.21 -59.14
C GLN A 262 79.57 50.79 -60.60
N LEU A 263 80.65 50.07 -60.95
CA LEU A 263 80.92 49.65 -62.33
C LEU A 263 79.96 48.52 -62.77
N TYR A 264 79.21 48.76 -63.85
CA TYR A 264 78.40 47.72 -64.51
C TYR A 264 79.00 47.40 -65.88
N VAL A 265 79.41 46.15 -66.09
CA VAL A 265 79.97 45.66 -67.35
C VAL A 265 78.86 45.03 -68.19
N LYS A 266 78.37 45.76 -69.19
CA LYS A 266 77.35 45.30 -70.14
C LYS A 266 78.02 44.57 -71.30
N ILE A 267 78.10 43.25 -71.20
CA ILE A 267 78.66 42.40 -72.26
C ILE A 267 77.58 42.15 -73.33
N VAL A 268 77.93 42.32 -74.60
CA VAL A 268 77.02 42.20 -75.75
C VAL A 268 77.66 41.33 -76.82
N ILE A 269 77.01 40.23 -77.16
CA ILE A 269 77.44 39.32 -78.22
C ILE A 269 76.47 39.49 -79.40
N PRO A 270 76.88 40.14 -80.51
CA PRO A 270 76.00 40.34 -81.66
C PRO A 270 75.73 39.02 -82.39
N LYS A 271 74.51 38.87 -82.92
CA LYS A 271 74.13 37.70 -83.72
C LYS A 271 75.03 37.61 -84.96
N GLY A 272 75.75 36.50 -85.12
CA GLY A 272 76.74 36.31 -86.20
C GLY A 272 78.20 36.55 -85.81
N ALA A 273 78.51 36.81 -84.53
CA ALA A 273 79.89 37.04 -84.07
C ALA A 273 80.84 35.81 -84.14
N ASN A 274 80.32 34.61 -84.44
CA ASN A 274 81.07 33.36 -84.58
C ASN A 274 81.99 33.02 -83.39
N PHE A 275 81.44 33.12 -82.18
CA PHE A 275 81.99 32.53 -80.96
C PHE A 275 81.23 31.25 -80.60
N SER A 276 81.92 30.26 -80.05
CA SER A 276 81.27 29.13 -79.36
C SER A 276 80.68 29.57 -78.02
N TYR A 277 79.76 28.78 -77.47
CA TYR A 277 79.16 29.04 -76.16
C TYR A 277 80.23 29.10 -75.06
N ASN A 278 81.22 28.21 -75.08
CA ASN A 278 82.28 28.16 -74.07
C ASN A 278 83.22 29.37 -74.17
N GLU A 279 83.75 29.70 -75.36
CA GLU A 279 84.58 30.91 -75.57
C GLU A 279 83.85 32.17 -75.06
N ALA A 280 82.56 32.30 -75.42
CA ALA A 280 81.75 33.44 -75.02
C ALA A 280 81.46 33.47 -73.51
N TRP A 281 81.21 32.32 -72.89
CA TRP A 281 80.94 32.19 -71.46
C TRP A 281 82.20 32.44 -70.62
N GLU A 282 83.35 31.90 -71.01
CA GLU A 282 84.64 32.12 -70.31
C GLU A 282 85.01 33.60 -70.30
N ILE A 283 84.97 34.27 -71.45
CA ILE A 283 85.19 35.72 -71.56
C ILE A 283 84.16 36.49 -70.72
N THR A 284 82.88 36.12 -70.79
CA THR A 284 81.81 36.77 -70.02
C THR A 284 82.03 36.63 -68.52
N ASN A 285 82.35 35.42 -68.05
CA ASN A 285 82.54 35.10 -66.65
C ASN A 285 83.82 35.75 -66.08
N ASP A 286 84.91 35.76 -66.84
CA ASP A 286 86.15 36.41 -66.44
C ASP A 286 85.96 37.93 -66.28
N LEU A 287 85.40 38.60 -67.30
CA LEU A 287 85.15 40.03 -67.28
C LEU A 287 84.16 40.45 -66.17
N LEU A 288 83.10 39.66 -65.93
CA LEU A 288 82.16 39.93 -64.85
C LEU A 288 82.80 39.71 -63.46
N THR A 289 83.47 38.58 -63.25
CA THR A 289 84.10 38.24 -61.95
C THR A 289 85.22 39.22 -61.60
N ARG A 290 85.98 39.71 -62.59
CA ARG A 290 87.09 40.66 -62.34
C ARG A 290 86.64 42.11 -62.21
N TYR A 291 85.59 42.56 -62.90
CA TYR A 291 85.30 44.00 -63.03
C TYR A 291 83.87 44.43 -62.69
N ASP A 292 82.87 43.55 -62.71
CA ASP A 292 81.48 43.94 -62.49
C ASP A 292 81.12 44.01 -61.00
N TYR A 293 80.40 45.06 -60.59
CA TYR A 293 80.03 45.31 -59.19
C TYR A 293 79.29 44.15 -58.52
N TYR A 294 78.59 43.30 -59.29
CA TYR A 294 77.80 42.19 -58.75
C TYR A 294 78.67 41.07 -58.16
N TYR A 295 79.95 41.03 -58.53
CA TYR A 295 80.92 40.02 -58.11
C TYR A 295 82.08 40.61 -57.26
N GLN A 296 81.91 41.80 -56.64
CA GLN A 296 82.90 42.49 -55.78
C GLN A 296 82.38 42.83 -54.37
#